data_AF-K9VVK7-F1
#
_entry.id   AF-K9VVK7-F1
#
_cell.length_a   1.000
_cell.length_b   1.000
_cell.length_c   1.000
_cell.angle_alpha   90.00
_cell.angle_beta   90.00
_cell.angle_gamma   90.00
#
_symmetry.space_group_name_H-M   'P 1'
#
loop_
_entity.id
_entity.type
_entity.pdbx_description
1 polymer ?
#
loop_
_entity_poly.entity_id
_entity_poly.type
_entity_poly.pdbx_seq_one_letter_code
_entity_poly.pdbx_strand_id
1 'polypeptide(L)'
;MLPKTFDIANLSDNLADLLSDIQNHIEVTLTHQGIPLAKVLPLSQSELTVTNDALEPRVAGFWQGQVKIADDFDETSEEVIAAFYGDE
;
A
#
# COMPACT_ATOMS: atom_id res chain seq x y z
N MET A 1 4.59 -10.14 21.28
CA MET A 1 3.59 -9.42 22.11
C MET A 1 2.29 -10.20 22.05
N LEU A 2 1.55 -10.32 23.14
CA LEU A 2 0.26 -11.02 23.13
C LEU A 2 -0.80 -10.14 22.45
N PRO A 3 -1.64 -10.67 21.54
CA PRO A 3 -2.70 -9.90 20.91
C PRO A 3 -3.70 -9.47 21.99
N LYS A 4 -3.99 -8.16 22.06
CA LYS A 4 -4.97 -7.61 23.00
C LYS A 4 -6.34 -7.61 22.34
N THR A 5 -7.35 -8.10 23.04
CA THR A 5 -8.71 -8.25 22.52
C THR A 5 -9.66 -7.39 23.32
N PHE A 6 -10.54 -6.65 22.64
CA PHE A 6 -11.56 -5.82 23.25
C PHE A 6 -12.93 -6.18 22.70
N ASP A 7 -13.89 -6.42 23.60
CA ASP A 7 -15.28 -6.61 23.20
C ASP A 7 -16.01 -5.26 23.10
N ILE A 8 -16.65 -5.03 21.97
CA ILE A 8 -17.41 -3.81 21.68
C ILE A 8 -18.58 -3.63 22.67
N ALA A 9 -19.12 -4.71 23.22
CA ALA A 9 -20.17 -4.62 24.23
C ALA A 9 -19.72 -3.91 25.51
N ASN A 10 -18.41 -3.93 25.80
CA ASN A 10 -17.82 -3.31 27.00
C ASN A 10 -17.05 -2.02 26.67
N LEU A 11 -17.20 -1.47 25.46
CA LEU A 11 -16.36 -0.38 24.97
C LEU A 11 -16.60 0.93 25.71
N SER A 12 -17.82 1.18 26.22
CA SER A 12 -18.14 2.39 26.97
C SER A 12 -17.26 2.54 28.22
N ASP A 13 -16.99 1.43 28.90
CA ASP A 13 -16.31 1.44 30.19
C ASP A 13 -14.78 1.38 30.02
N ASN A 14 -14.31 0.86 28.87
CA ASN A 14 -12.90 0.62 28.60
C ASN A 14 -12.36 1.43 27.40
N LEU A 15 -13.09 2.47 26.96
CA LEU A 15 -12.69 3.30 25.81
C LEU A 15 -11.32 3.96 26.03
N ALA A 16 -11.06 4.46 27.24
CA ALA A 16 -9.83 5.13 27.58
C ALA A 16 -8.62 4.19 27.46
N ASP A 17 -8.77 2.95 27.92
CA ASP A 17 -7.72 1.93 27.83
C ASP A 17 -7.45 1.54 26.37
N LEU A 18 -8.51 1.37 25.58
CA LEU A 18 -8.39 1.10 24.14
C LEU A 18 -7.61 2.22 23.43
N LEU A 19 -7.95 3.50 23.70
CA LEU A 19 -7.26 4.64 23.10
C LEU A 19 -5.80 4.72 23.53
N SER A 20 -5.51 4.42 24.79
CA SER A 20 -4.14 4.34 25.31
C SER A 20 -3.33 3.24 24.61
N ASP A 21 -3.92 2.05 24.42
CA ASP A 21 -3.26 0.96 23.70
C ASP A 21 -2.96 1.32 22.25
N ILE A 22 -3.91 1.96 21.55
CA ILE A 22 -3.73 2.45 20.19
C ILE A 22 -2.61 3.50 20.14
N GLN A 23 -2.58 4.46 21.06
CA GLN A 23 -1.50 5.45 21.14
C GLN A 23 -0.12 4.81 21.34
N ASN A 24 -0.05 3.74 22.12
CA ASN A 24 1.17 2.96 22.36
C ASN A 24 1.52 1.98 21.21
N HIS A 25 0.84 2.09 20.06
CA HIS A 25 1.05 1.26 18.88
C HIS A 25 0.85 -0.25 19.13
N ILE A 26 -0.08 -0.58 20.02
CA ILE A 26 -0.44 -1.96 20.31
C ILE A 26 -1.52 -2.39 19.32
N GLU A 27 -1.31 -3.55 18.69
CA GLU A 27 -2.32 -4.17 17.82
C GLU A 27 -3.50 -4.69 18.66
N VAL A 28 -4.70 -4.20 18.38
CA VAL A 28 -5.92 -4.58 19.11
C VAL A 28 -6.91 -5.26 18.17
N THR A 29 -7.46 -6.40 18.58
CA THR A 29 -8.58 -7.06 17.90
C THR A 29 -9.89 -6.67 18.57
N LEU A 30 -10.82 -6.10 17.80
CA LEU A 30 -12.18 -5.83 18.24
C LEU A 30 -13.04 -7.08 18.03
N THR A 31 -13.73 -7.49 19.08
CA THR A 31 -14.71 -8.58 19.06
C THR A 31 -16.10 -8.06 19.38
N HIS A 32 -17.14 -8.76 18.95
CA HIS A 32 -18.49 -8.59 19.48
C HIS A 32 -18.98 -9.96 19.92
N GLN A 33 -19.25 -10.09 21.23
CA GLN A 33 -19.67 -11.36 21.83
C GLN A 33 -18.64 -12.49 21.56
N GLY A 34 -17.35 -12.14 21.65
CA GLY A 34 -16.24 -13.06 21.37
C GLY A 34 -15.96 -13.37 19.90
N ILE A 35 -16.76 -12.84 18.96
CA ILE A 35 -16.52 -12.99 17.51
C ILE A 35 -15.62 -11.85 17.02
N PRO A 36 -14.44 -12.12 16.43
CA PRO A 36 -13.57 -11.07 15.91
C PRO A 36 -14.19 -10.37 14.70
N LEU A 37 -14.21 -9.04 14.74
CA LEU A 37 -14.82 -8.17 13.72
C LEU A 37 -13.79 -7.36 12.95
N ALA A 38 -12.84 -6.76 13.66
CA ALA A 38 -11.88 -5.84 13.06
C ALA A 38 -10.56 -5.83 13.84
N LYS A 39 -9.50 -5.37 13.18
CA LYS A 39 -8.25 -5.02 13.81
C LYS A 39 -8.10 -3.51 13.81
N VAL A 40 -7.66 -2.96 14.93
CA VAL A 40 -7.35 -1.54 15.07
C VAL A 40 -5.84 -1.40 15.09
N LEU A 41 -5.36 -0.52 14.23
CA LEU A 41 -3.97 -0.14 14.13
C LEU A 41 -3.87 1.36 14.39
N PRO A 42 -2.78 1.83 15.04
CA PRO A 42 -2.49 3.25 15.12
C PRO A 42 -2.44 3.85 13.73
N LEU A 43 -3.11 4.98 13.55
CA LEU A 43 -3.02 5.74 12.32
C LEU A 43 -1.71 6.53 12.34
N SER A 44 -0.82 6.28 11.38
CA SER A 44 0.43 7.04 11.31
C SER A 44 0.13 8.40 10.66
N GLN A 45 0.65 9.49 11.23
CA GLN A 45 0.49 10.83 10.63
C GLN A 45 0.99 10.90 9.17
N SER A 46 1.93 10.03 8.79
CA SER A 46 2.42 9.88 7.42
C SER A 46 1.38 9.32 6.44
N GLU A 47 0.32 8.68 6.92
CA GLU A 47 -0.75 8.08 6.10
C GLU A 47 -1.90 9.06 5.88
N LEU A 48 -2.06 10.07 6.73
CA LEU A 48 -3.04 11.15 6.58
C LEU A 48 -2.67 12.18 5.51
N THR A 49 -1.41 12.21 5.08
CA THR A 49 -0.90 13.13 4.04
C THR A 49 -1.05 12.58 2.62
N VAL A 50 -1.70 11.43 2.41
CA VAL A 50 -1.96 10.88 1.06
C VAL A 50 -3.08 11.65 0.33
N THR A 51 -3.60 12.72 0.92
CA THR A 51 -4.39 13.74 0.21
C THR A 51 -3.50 14.93 -0.13
N ASN A 52 -2.95 14.91 -1.35
CA ASN A 52 -2.50 16.08 -2.12
C ASN A 52 -1.14 16.76 -1.91
N ASP A 53 -0.21 16.35 -1.03
CA ASP A 53 1.11 17.01 -1.01
C ASP A 53 2.28 16.07 -0.69
N ALA A 54 3.31 16.14 -1.55
CA ALA A 54 4.63 15.52 -1.48
C ALA A 54 4.75 14.03 -1.89
N LEU A 55 4.24 13.65 -3.06
CA LEU A 55 5.08 12.77 -3.88
C LEU A 55 6.27 13.62 -4.29
N GLU A 56 7.48 13.27 -3.82
CA GLU A 56 8.69 13.97 -4.25
C GLU A 56 8.68 14.08 -5.79
N PRO A 57 8.95 15.27 -6.36
CA PRO A 57 9.01 15.43 -7.80
C PRO A 57 9.97 14.39 -8.37
N ARG A 58 9.49 13.59 -9.33
CA ARG A 58 10.35 12.59 -9.98
C ARG A 58 11.54 13.30 -10.60
N VAL A 59 12.74 12.94 -10.16
CA VAL A 59 13.97 13.46 -10.75
C VAL A 59 14.21 12.75 -12.08
N ALA A 60 14.19 13.51 -13.17
CA ALA A 60 14.52 13.00 -14.49
C ALA A 60 15.98 12.48 -14.53
N GLY A 61 16.27 11.51 -15.39
CA GLY A 61 17.63 10.99 -15.55
C GLY A 61 18.06 9.92 -14.54
N PHE A 62 17.16 9.44 -13.68
CA PHE A 62 17.44 8.28 -12.79
C PHE A 62 17.99 7.06 -13.55
N TRP A 63 17.60 6.89 -14.82
CA TRP A 63 18.04 5.80 -15.69
C TRP A 63 19.21 6.15 -16.62
N GLN A 64 19.84 7.32 -16.45
CA GLN A 64 20.95 7.74 -17.31
C GLN A 64 22.09 6.71 -17.28
N GLY A 65 22.45 6.18 -18.45
CA GLY A 65 23.49 5.16 -18.59
C GLY A 65 23.10 3.75 -18.12
N GLN A 66 21.88 3.56 -17.60
CA GLN A 66 21.36 2.25 -17.20
C GLN A 66 20.53 1.59 -18.32
N VAL A 67 20.04 2.39 -19.27
CA VAL A 67 19.33 1.89 -20.44
C VAL A 67 20.33 1.26 -21.41
N LYS A 68 20.18 -0.03 -21.67
CA LYS A 68 20.87 -0.74 -22.76
C LYS A 68 19.87 -0.94 -23.89
N ILE A 69 20.14 -0.30 -25.02
CA ILE A 69 19.39 -0.47 -26.26
C ILE A 69 20.13 -1.51 -27.08
N ALA A 70 19.42 -2.49 -27.63
CA ALA A 70 20.00 -3.49 -28.51
C ALA A 70 20.36 -2.84 -29.86
N ASP A 71 21.37 -3.37 -30.55
CA ASP A 71 21.86 -2.79 -31.81
C ASP A 71 20.79 -2.83 -32.93
N ASP A 72 19.82 -3.75 -32.82
CA ASP A 72 18.71 -3.97 -33.73
C ASP A 72 17.40 -3.29 -33.29
N PHE A 73 17.41 -2.41 -32.28
CA PHE A 73 16.18 -1.83 -31.72
C PHE A 73 15.31 -1.09 -32.76
N ASP A 74 15.94 -0.40 -33.70
CA ASP A 74 15.26 0.33 -34.77
C ASP A 74 14.99 -0.54 -36.01
N GLU A 75 15.39 -1.82 -35.98
CA GLU A 75 15.17 -2.76 -37.07
C GLU A 75 13.87 -3.55 -36.84
N THR A 76 12.94 -3.46 -37.79
CA THR A 76 11.69 -4.22 -37.74
C THR A 76 11.67 -5.23 -38.89
N SER A 77 11.56 -6.52 -38.56
CA SER A 77 11.51 -7.60 -39.56
C SER A 77 10.27 -7.53 -40.45
N GLU A 78 10.41 -7.91 -41.72
CA GLU A 78 9.31 -7.91 -42.70
C GLU A 78 8.13 -8.80 -42.29
N GLU A 79 8.39 -9.92 -41.61
CA GLU A 79 7.36 -10.80 -41.04
C GLU A 79 6.47 -10.07 -40.03
N VAL A 80 7.08 -9.24 -39.16
CA VAL A 80 6.35 -8.44 -38.15
C VAL A 80 5.51 -7.36 -38.82
N ILE A 81 6.04 -6.76 -39.89
CA ILE A 81 5.33 -5.77 -40.70
C ILE A 81 4.13 -6.43 -41.41
N ALA A 82 4.34 -7.58 -42.05
CA ALA A 82 3.28 -8.33 -42.74
C ALA A 82 2.16 -8.75 -41.79
N ALA A 83 2.52 -9.31 -40.62
CA ALA A 83 1.56 -9.68 -39.58
C ALA A 83 0.76 -8.47 -39.05
N PHE A 84 1.38 -7.28 -38.98
CA PHE A 84 0.68 -6.06 -38.58
C PHE A 84 -0.36 -5.61 -39.61
N TYR A 85 -0.06 -5.75 -40.90
CA TYR A 85 -0.98 -5.40 -41.99
C TYR A 85 -1.96 -6.53 -42.36
N GLY A 86 -1.79 -7.73 -41.79
CA GLY A 86 -2.63 -8.89 -42.06
C GLY A 86 -2.34 -9.54 -43.42
N ASP A 87 -1.14 -9.35 -43.95
CA ASP A 87 -0.67 -10.08 -45.13
C ASP A 87 -0.18 -11.47 -44.67
N GLU A 88 -0.83 -12.54 -45.16
CA GLU A 88 -0.44 -13.96 -44.98
C GLU A 88 0.34 -14.50 -46.19
#